data_AF-A0A6G7LXT7-F1
#
_entry.id   AF-A0A6G7LXT7-F1
#
_cell.length_a   1.000
_cell.length_b   1.000
_cell.length_c   1.000
_cell.angle_alpha   90.00
_cell.angle_beta   90.00
_cell.angle_gamma   90.00
#
_symmetry.space_group_name_H-M   'P 1'
#
loop_
_entity.id
_entity.type
_entity.pdbx_description
1 polymer ?
#
loop_
_entity_poly.entity_id
_entity_poly.type
_entity_poly.pdbx_seq_one_letter_code
_entity_poly.pdbx_strand_id
1 'polypeptide(L)' 'MDVRFHCDGRQYCSQMSSRAEAEYFNRYCPNTKMDGDNDGRPCENDSRW' A
#
# COMPACT_ATOMS: atom_id res chain seq x y z
N MET A 1 -2.67 17.96 -6.72
CA MET A 1 -3.69 17.31 -5.87
C MET A 1 -2.93 16.48 -4.87
N ASP A 2 -2.69 17.03 -3.68
CA ASP A 2 -2.12 16.27 -2.56
C ASP A 2 -3.12 15.17 -2.20
N VAL A 3 -2.86 13.96 -2.68
CA VAL A 3 -3.65 12.80 -2.29
C VAL A 3 -3.29 12.54 -0.83
N ARG A 4 -4.13 13.04 0.08
CA ARG A 4 -3.98 12.81 1.52
C ARG A 4 -4.41 11.39 1.82
N PHE A 5 -3.46 10.48 1.69
CA PHE A 5 -3.62 9.11 2.17
C PHE A 5 -3.74 9.13 3.69
N HIS A 6 -4.68 8.36 4.22
CA HIS A 6 -4.88 8.22 5.66
C HIS A 6 -5.19 6.77 5.96
N CYS A 7 -4.76 6.31 7.12
CA CYS A 7 -5.01 4.94 7.52
C CYS A 7 -6.50 4.76 7.81
N ASP A 8 -7.17 3.99 6.96
CA ASP A 8 -8.60 3.71 6.99
C ASP A 8 -8.90 2.22 7.23
N GLY A 9 -7.87 1.43 7.54
CA GLY A 9 -7.98 -0.01 7.83
C GLY A 9 -7.79 -0.91 6.60
N ARG A 10 -7.45 -0.36 5.43
CA ARG A 10 -7.02 -1.17 4.28
C ARG A 10 -5.67 -1.84 4.53
N GLN A 11 -5.57 -3.09 4.10
CA GLN A 11 -4.42 -3.96 4.36
C GLN A 11 -3.89 -4.64 3.09
N TYR A 12 -4.63 -4.65 1.99
CA TYR A 12 -4.26 -5.42 0.80
C TYR A 12 -4.15 -4.53 -0.45
N CYS A 13 -3.33 -4.96 -1.41
CA CYS A 13 -3.11 -4.26 -2.68
C CYS A 13 -4.38 -4.08 -3.52
N SER A 14 -5.31 -5.03 -3.47
CA SER A 14 -6.60 -4.93 -4.16
C SER A 14 -7.44 -3.71 -3.72
N GLN A 15 -7.16 -3.16 -2.54
CA GLN A 15 -7.86 -2.02 -1.96
C GLN A 15 -7.16 -0.67 -2.25
N MET A 16 -5.95 -0.70 -2.82
CA MET A 16 -5.20 0.49 -3.20
C MET A 16 -5.60 0.92 -4.61
N SER A 17 -5.58 2.24 -4.85
CA SER A 17 -5.85 2.86 -6.15
C SER A 17 -4.58 3.15 -6.93
N SER A 18 -3.42 3.17 -6.26
CA SER A 18 -2.12 3.42 -6.87
C SER A 18 -0.97 2.83 -6.06
N ARG A 19 0.20 2.65 -6.69
CA ARG A 19 1.43 2.23 -6.02
C ARG A 19 1.90 3.25 -4.97
N ALA A 20 1.78 4.55 -5.25
CA ALA A 20 2.11 5.60 -4.29
C ALA A 20 1.24 5.54 -3.02
N GLU A 21 -0.03 5.16 -3.16
CA GLU A 21 -0.91 4.91 -2.02
C GLU A 21 -0.47 3.66 -1.24
N ALA A 22 -0.17 2.56 -1.92
CA ALA A 22 0.32 1.34 -1.29
C ALA A 22 1.62 1.59 -0.50
N GLU A 23 2.58 2.32 -1.08
CA GLU A 23 3.84 2.73 -0.45
C GLU A 23 3.58 3.57 0.80
N TYR A 24 2.64 4.53 0.73
CA TYR A 24 2.25 5.31 1.89
C TYR A 24 1.67 4.41 2.99
N PHE A 25 0.75 3.52 2.65
CA PHE A 25 0.13 2.62 3.62
C PHE A 25 1.16 1.70 4.26
N ASN A 26 2.07 1.12 3.49
CA ASN A 26 3.13 0.24 4.00
C ASN A 26 4.05 0.96 5.00
N ARG A 27 4.33 2.25 4.77
CA ARG A 27 5.22 3.03 5.63
C ARG A 27 4.54 3.64 6.86
N TYR A 28 3.29 4.07 6.72
CA TYR A 28 2.62 4.91 7.73
C TYR A 28 1.43 4.23 8.42
N CYS A 29 0.90 3.14 7.88
CA CYS A 29 -0.26 2.46 8.44
C CYS A 29 0.11 1.12 9.08
N PRO A 30 -0.38 0.83 10.29
CA PRO A 30 -0.14 -0.46 10.92
C PRO A 30 -0.97 -1.57 10.26
N ASN A 31 -0.51 -2.82 10.39
CA ASN A 31 -1.22 -4.04 9.97
C ASN A 31 -1.44 -4.18 8.44
N THR A 32 -0.63 -3.54 7.61
CA THR A 32 -0.64 -3.78 6.17
C THR A 32 -0.10 -5.18 5.83
N LYS A 33 -0.66 -5.77 4.78
CA LYS A 33 -0.32 -7.11 4.24
C LYS A 33 -0.08 -7.01 2.74
N MET A 34 0.66 -5.98 2.34
CA MET A 34 0.91 -5.61 0.94
C MET A 34 2.33 -5.95 0.52
N ASP A 35 3.25 -5.98 1.48
CA ASP A 35 4.67 -6.25 1.34
C ASP A 35 4.93 -7.66 1.89
N GLY A 36 4.96 -8.64 0.98
CA GLY A 36 4.95 -10.06 1.34
C GLY A 36 6.32 -10.56 1.79
N ASP A 37 7.39 -9.99 1.24
CA ASP A 37 8.79 -10.29 1.52
C ASP A 37 9.45 -9.26 2.46
N ASN A 38 8.73 -8.18 2.80
CA ASN A 38 9.14 -7.14 3.75
C ASN A 38 10.40 -6.38 3.30
N ASP A 39 10.52 -6.15 1.99
CA ASP A 39 11.63 -5.40 1.40
C ASP A 39 11.35 -3.88 1.33
N GLY A 40 10.13 -3.46 1.71
CA GLY A 40 9.65 -2.09 1.68
C GLY A 40 8.87 -1.73 0.41
N ARG A 41 8.71 -2.66 -0.53
CA ARG A 41 7.98 -2.49 -1.79
C ARG A 41 6.64 -3.24 -1.74
N PRO A 42 5.54 -2.55 -1.42
CA PRO A 42 4.24 -3.20 -1.44
C PRO A 42 3.78 -3.48 -2.88
N CYS A 43 2.97 -4.54 -3.02
CA CYS A 43 2.26 -4.87 -4.26
C CYS A 43 3.14 -5.25 -5.44
N GLU A 44 4.33 -5.83 -5.22
CA GLU A 44 5.23 -6.23 -6.32
C GLU A 44 4.64 -7.27 -7.29
N ASN A 45 3.67 -8.06 -6.82
CA ASN A 45 2.99 -9.08 -7.62
C ASN A 45 1.68 -8.58 -8.25
N ASP A 46 1.37 -7.28 -8.15
CA ASP A 46 0.14 -6.70 -8.68
C ASP A 46 0.36 -6.12 -10.07
N SER A 47 -0.14 -6.79 -11.11
CA SER A 47 0.07 -6.40 -12.52
C SER A 47 -0.53 -5.04 -12.91
N ARG A 48 -1.28 -4.39 -12.01
CA ARG A 48 -1.77 -3.03 -12.21
C ARG A 48 -0.66 -1.99 -12.06
N TRP A 49 0.48 -2.31 -11.44
CA TRP A 49 1.55 -1.35 -11.09
C TRP A 49 2.99 -1.86 -11.18
#